data_AF-A0A133VHN4-F1
#
_entry.id   AF-A0A133VHN4-F1
#
_cell.length_a   1.000
_cell.length_b   1.000
_cell.length_c   1.000
_cell.angle_alpha   90.00
_cell.angle_beta   90.00
_cell.angle_gamma   90.00
#
_symmetry.space_group_name_H-M   'P 1'
#
loop_
_entity.id
_entity.type
_entity.pdbx_description
1 polymer ?
#
loop_
_entity_poly.entity_id
_entity_poly.type
_entity_poly.pdbx_seq_one_letter_code
_entity_poly.pdbx_strand_id
1 'polypeptide(L)'
;MLFEDPRECPNCGEKIGSVQTKEIREGLKDRGYDLAQSGLYYHLSELRNAGLIEVADYIEEGKGAPEKAWKLTCEKIEIDLVSSEE
;
A
#
# COMPACT_ATOMS: atom_id res chain seq x y z
N MET A 1 27.25 9.92 -10.08
CA MET A 1 26.10 10.19 -9.19
C MET A 1 24.96 9.34 -9.69
N LEU A 2 24.62 8.27 -8.98
CA LEU A 2 23.42 7.50 -9.28
C LEU A 2 22.25 8.35 -8.81
N PHE A 3 21.50 8.91 -9.75
CA PHE A 3 20.18 9.47 -9.45
C PHE A 3 19.31 8.25 -9.12
N GLU A 4 18.97 8.07 -7.85
CA GLU A 4 17.95 7.11 -7.42
C GLU A 4 16.67 7.44 -8.22
N ASP A 5 16.05 6.44 -8.89
CA ASP A 5 14.81 6.69 -9.62
C ASP A 5 13.79 7.22 -8.58
N PRO A 6 13.21 8.42 -8.76
CA PRO A 6 12.25 8.97 -7.81
C PRO A 6 10.99 8.12 -7.68
N ARG A 7 10.82 7.12 -8.55
CA ARG A 7 9.79 6.09 -8.48
C ARG A 7 10.36 4.78 -7.95
N GLU A 8 11.41 4.78 -7.16
CA GLU A 8 11.93 3.60 -6.45
C GLU A 8 12.06 3.91 -4.95
N CYS A 9 11.61 2.97 -4.11
CA CYS A 9 11.73 3.09 -2.67
C CYS A 9 13.21 3.21 -2.29
N PRO A 10 13.67 4.29 -1.65
CA PRO A 10 15.10 4.52 -1.37
C PRO A 10 15.70 3.53 -0.37
N ASN A 11 14.85 2.78 0.35
CA ASN A 11 15.30 1.81 1.34
C ASN A 11 15.40 0.38 0.78
N CYS A 12 14.79 0.08 -0.38
CA CYS A 12 14.80 -1.27 -0.95
C CYS A 12 14.87 -1.35 -2.49
N GLY A 13 14.92 -0.22 -3.20
CA GLY A 13 15.02 -0.16 -4.67
C GLY A 13 13.78 -0.62 -5.44
N GLU A 14 12.66 -0.84 -4.75
CA GLU A 14 11.43 -1.36 -5.37
C GLU A 14 10.66 -0.25 -6.07
N LYS A 15 10.20 -0.46 -7.31
CA LYS A 15 9.40 0.53 -8.04
C LYS A 15 8.14 0.94 -7.25
N ILE A 16 7.98 2.25 -7.04
CA ILE A 16 6.77 2.95 -6.62
C ILE A 16 5.75 2.81 -7.75
N GLY A 17 5.06 1.68 -7.75
CA GLY A 17 3.97 1.33 -8.65
C GLY A 17 2.74 0.85 -7.87
N SER A 18 1.69 0.47 -8.59
CA SER A 18 0.55 -0.18 -7.96
C SER A 18 0.87 -1.64 -7.62
N VAL A 19 0.51 -2.09 -6.42
CA VAL A 19 0.80 -3.45 -5.91
C VAL A 19 -0.50 -4.22 -5.65
N GLN A 20 -0.50 -5.52 -5.95
CA GLN A 20 -1.66 -6.39 -5.73
C GLN A 20 -1.82 -6.74 -4.25
N THR A 21 -3.04 -7.13 -3.87
CA THR A 21 -3.34 -7.49 -2.46
C THR A 21 -2.49 -8.67 -1.98
N LYS A 22 -2.24 -9.63 -2.86
CA LYS A 22 -1.40 -10.81 -2.62
C LYS A 22 0.06 -10.42 -2.40
N GLU A 23 0.61 -9.52 -3.21
CA GLU A 23 1.98 -9.00 -3.06
C GLU A 23 2.15 -8.28 -1.72
N ILE A 24 1.17 -7.45 -1.34
CA ILE A 24 1.15 -6.80 -0.02
C ILE A 24 1.16 -7.85 1.10
N ARG A 25 0.34 -8.90 0.99
CA ARG A 25 0.26 -9.97 1.97
C ARG A 25 1.58 -10.74 2.11
N GLU A 26 2.20 -11.07 0.99
CA GLU A 26 3.49 -11.77 0.94
C GLU A 26 4.60 -10.89 1.55
N GLY A 27 4.67 -9.61 1.16
CA GLY A 27 5.63 -8.66 1.73
C GLY A 27 5.46 -8.43 3.24
N LEU A 28 4.22 -8.43 3.75
CA LEU A 28 3.97 -8.38 5.20
C LEU A 28 4.47 -9.63 5.91
N LYS A 29 4.19 -10.82 5.35
CA LYS A 29 4.64 -12.09 5.90
C LYS A 29 6.16 -12.20 5.92
N ASP A 30 6.84 -11.77 4.86
CA ASP A 30 8.31 -11.79 4.76
C ASP A 30 8.97 -10.86 5.79
N ARG A 31 8.27 -9.80 6.21
CA ARG A 31 8.67 -8.90 7.30
C ARG A 31 8.29 -9.40 8.70
N GLY A 32 7.69 -10.59 8.80
CA GLY A 32 7.31 -11.22 10.07
C GLY A 32 5.96 -10.77 10.63
N TYR A 33 5.14 -10.07 9.84
CA TYR A 33 3.76 -9.74 10.24
C TYR A 33 2.82 -10.88 9.84
N ASP A 34 2.10 -11.44 10.83
CA ASP A 34 1.04 -12.41 10.59
C ASP A 34 -0.32 -11.71 10.63
N LEU A 35 -0.92 -11.53 9.45
CA LEU A 35 -2.21 -10.87 9.30
C LEU A 35 -3.18 -11.80 8.58
N ALA A 36 -4.33 -12.05 9.21
CA ALA A 36 -5.41 -12.79 8.57
C ALA A 36 -5.89 -12.06 7.32
N GLN A 37 -6.34 -12.82 6.32
CA GLN A 37 -6.80 -12.27 5.03
C GLN A 37 -7.91 -11.22 5.22
N SER A 38 -8.87 -11.47 6.12
CA SER A 38 -9.92 -10.50 6.47
C SER A 38 -9.36 -9.21 7.07
N GLY A 39 -8.33 -9.30 7.91
CA GLY A 39 -7.64 -8.16 8.50
C GLY A 39 -6.95 -7.29 7.45
N LEU A 40 -6.29 -7.92 6.47
CA LEU A 40 -5.68 -7.19 5.36
C LEU A 40 -6.71 -6.40 4.55
N TYR A 41 -7.82 -7.04 4.15
CA TYR A 41 -8.87 -6.35 3.41
C TYR A 41 -9.52 -5.22 4.23
N TYR A 42 -9.69 -5.40 5.54
CA TYR A 42 -10.18 -4.34 6.42
C TYR A 42 -9.23 -3.13 6.40
N HIS A 43 -7.93 -3.33 6.64
CA HIS A 43 -6.99 -2.21 6.66
C HIS A 43 -6.86 -1.51 5.31
N LEU A 44 -6.86 -2.24 4.19
CA LEU A 44 -6.84 -1.62 2.86
C LEU A 44 -8.10 -0.79 2.60
N SER A 45 -9.26 -1.23 3.09
CA SER A 45 -10.49 -0.44 3.03
C SER A 45 -10.38 0.85 3.84
N GLU A 46 -9.87 0.78 5.08
CA GLU A 46 -9.72 1.96 5.95
C GLU A 46 -8.69 2.96 5.41
N LEU A 47 -7.55 2.47 4.90
CA LEU A 47 -6.55 3.32 4.24
C LEU A 47 -7.12 4.02 3.01
N ARG A 48 -7.96 3.33 2.23
CA ARG A 48 -8.67 3.92 1.10
C ARG A 48 -9.69 4.96 1.55
N ASN A 49 -10.46 4.66 2.59
CA ASN A 49 -11.46 5.58 3.15
C ASN A 49 -10.80 6.85 3.71
N ALA A 50 -9.61 6.71 4.29
CA ALA A 50 -8.77 7.83 4.73
C ALA A 50 -8.11 8.60 3.57
N GLY A 51 -8.27 8.14 2.32
CA GLY A 51 -7.71 8.78 1.14
C GLY A 51 -6.19 8.65 1.01
N LEU A 52 -5.58 7.66 1.68
CA LEU A 52 -4.13 7.39 1.65
C LEU A 52 -3.72 6.45 0.51
N ILE A 53 -4.65 5.61 0.07
CA ILE A 53 -4.48 4.73 -1.10
C ILE A 53 -5.71 4.76 -2.00
N GLU A 54 -5.54 4.38 -3.25
CA GLU A 54 -6.63 4.13 -4.19
C GLU A 54 -6.43 2.85 -4.99
N VAL A 55 -7.51 2.35 -5.60
CA VAL A 55 -7.45 1.22 -6.53
C VAL A 55 -6.99 1.78 -7.87
N ALA A 56 -5.79 1.41 -8.29
CA ALA A 56 -5.19 1.84 -9.55
C ALA A 56 -5.72 1.03 -10.73
N ASP A 57 -5.94 -0.27 -10.53
CA ASP A 57 -6.39 -1.19 -11.57
C ASP A 57 -7.02 -2.46 -10.98
N TYR A 58 -7.63 -3.25 -11.86
CA TYR A 58 -8.09 -4.60 -11.60
C TYR A 58 -7.33 -5.56 -12.52
N ILE A 59 -6.47 -6.39 -11.94
CA ILE A 59 -5.61 -7.32 -12.69
C ILE A 59 -6.34 -8.66 -12.80
N GLU A 60 -6.66 -9.05 -14.04
CA GLU A 60 -7.22 -10.36 -14.37
C GLU A 60 -6.09 -11.37 -14.62
N GLU A 61 -5.67 -12.11 -13.60
CA GLU A 61 -4.81 -13.28 -13.78
C GLU A 61 -5.64 -14.58 -13.87
N GLY A 62 -5.90 -15.03 -15.10
CA GLY A 62 -6.49 -16.35 -15.36
C GLY A 62 -8.01 -16.44 -15.16
N LYS A 63 -8.52 -17.61 -14.72
CA LYS A 63 -9.95 -17.89 -14.52
C LYS A 63 -10.46 -17.51 -13.11
N GLY A 64 -9.80 -16.56 -12.45
CA GLY A 64 -10.11 -16.11 -11.10
C GLY A 64 -10.96 -14.85 -11.06
N ALA A 65 -11.36 -14.43 -9.87
CA ALA A 65 -11.87 -13.09 -9.66
C ALA A 65 -10.73 -12.07 -9.86
N PRO A 66 -10.97 -10.94 -10.53
CA PRO A 66 -9.96 -9.91 -10.72
C PRO A 66 -9.42 -9.41 -9.38
N GLU A 67 -8.11 -9.22 -9.30
CA GLU A 67 -7.44 -8.75 -8.10
C GLU A 67 -7.23 -7.22 -8.15
N LYS A 68 -7.38 -6.55 -7.00
CA LYS A 68 -7.17 -5.10 -6.92
C LYS A 68 -5.68 -4.79 -6.84
N ALA A 69 -5.23 -3.87 -7.69
CA ALA A 69 -3.95 -3.20 -7.58
C ALA A 69 -4.13 -1.86 -6.84
N TRP A 70 -3.31 -1.61 -5.82
CA TRP A 70 -3.40 -0.46 -4.92
C TRP A 70 -2.21 0.47 -5.13
N LYS A 71 -2.43 1.79 -5.09
CA LYS A 71 -1.34 2.78 -5.11
C LYS A 71 -1.53 3.83 -4.02
N LEU A 72 -0.43 4.43 -3.56
CA LEU A 72 -0.44 5.59 -2.68
C LEU A 72 -1.01 6.81 -3.42
N THR A 73 -1.77 7.64 -2.71
CA THR A 73 -2.36 8.89 -3.23
C THR A 73 -1.68 10.14 -2.67
N CYS A 74 -0.89 9.99 -1.61
CA CYS A 74 -0.19 11.08 -0.95
C CYS A 74 1.31 10.75 -0.78
N GLU A 75 2.15 11.78 -0.88
CA GLU A 75 3.60 11.66 -0.66
C GLU A 75 3.98 11.78 0.82
N LYS A 76 3.17 12.47 1.62
CA LYS A 76 3.44 12.75 3.03
C LYS A 76 2.16 12.69 3.85
N ILE A 77 2.26 12.10 5.04
CA ILE A 77 1.22 12.11 6.07
C ILE A 77 1.76 12.94 7.25
N GLU A 78 1.05 13.98 7.64
CA GLU A 78 1.30 14.75 8.86
C GLU A 78 0.14 14.51 9.82
N ILE A 79 0.45 14.14 11.07
CA ILE A 79 -0.54 13.79 12.09
C ILE A 79 -0.23 14.60 13.33
N ASP A 80 -1.10 15.55 13.65
CA ASP A 80 -1.11 16.22 14.94
C ASP A 80 -1.84 15.34 15.95
N LEU A 81 -1.08 14.72 16.87
CA LEU A 81 -1.63 13.78 17.86
C LEU A 81 -2.38 14.49 19.01
N VAL A 82 -2.12 15.78 19.20
CA VAL A 82 -2.77 16.62 20.21
C VAL A 82 -3.06 17.99 19.63
N SER A 83 -4.32 18.42 19.70
CA SER A 83 -4.70 19.81 19.48
C SER A 83 -4.24 20.61 20.70
N SER A 84 -3.40 21.62 20.49
CA SER A 84 -3.05 22.58 21.54
C SER A 84 -4.15 23.64 21.64
N GLU A 85 -5.29 23.23 22.18
CA GLU A 85 -6.33 24.16 22.66
C GLU A 85 -6.44 23.96 24.18
N GLU A 86 -5.70 24.80 24.93
CA GLU A 86 -5.95 25.09 26.35
C GLU A 86 -7.12 26.06 26.50
#